data_AF-A0A651ESV6-F1
#
_entry.id   AF-A0A651ESV6-F1
#
_cell.length_a   1.000
_cell.length_b   1.000
_cell.length_c   1.000
_cell.angle_alpha   90.00
_cell.angle_beta   90.00
_cell.angle_gamma   90.00
#
_symmetry.space_group_name_H-M   'P 1'
#
loop_
_entity.id
_entity.type
_entity.pdbx_description
1 polymer ?
#
loop_
_entity_poly.entity_id
_entity_poly.type
_entity_poly.pdbx_seq_one_letter_code
_entity_poly.pdbx_strand_id
1 'polypeptide(L)' 'HTSLRTGEHIKFWSRRTMATLLERNGFCVAGFLGAGRAAYLWKSMVIAADRIAAWCRLIN' A
#
# COMPACT_ATOMS: atom_id res chain seq x y z
N HIS A 1 -8.20 24.45 -10.27
CA HIS A 1 -9.15 23.41 -10.73
C HIS A 1 -8.60 22.05 -10.35
N THR A 2 -9.04 21.48 -9.22
CA THR A 2 -8.58 20.16 -8.75
C THR A 2 -9.65 19.13 -9.11
N SER A 3 -9.40 18.35 -10.14
CA SER A 3 -10.32 17.33 -10.67
C SER A 3 -10.45 16.15 -9.71
N LEU A 4 -11.48 16.18 -8.85
CA LEU A 4 -11.95 15.04 -8.06
C LEU A 4 -12.77 14.06 -8.92
N ARG A 5 -12.22 13.62 -10.06
CA ARG A 5 -12.85 12.58 -10.90
C ARG A 5 -12.41 11.20 -10.42
N THR A 6 -13.27 10.58 -9.63
CA THR A 6 -13.25 9.16 -9.27
C THR A 6 -13.60 8.36 -10.52
N GLY A 7 -12.61 7.95 -11.32
CA GLY A 7 -12.90 7.09 -12.48
C GLY A 7 -11.72 6.70 -13.37
N GLU A 8 -10.77 7.62 -13.66
CA GLU A 8 -9.77 7.37 -14.72
C GLU A 8 -8.33 7.82 -14.40
N HIS A 9 -8.01 8.14 -13.15
CA HIS A 9 -6.65 8.53 -12.78
C HIS A 9 -5.90 7.37 -12.13
N ILE A 10 -4.90 6.83 -12.85
CA ILE A 10 -3.83 6.04 -12.24
C ILE A 10 -3.17 6.92 -11.17
N LYS A 11 -3.51 6.68 -9.91
CA LYS A 11 -2.88 7.37 -8.78
C LYS A 11 -1.54 6.70 -8.54
N PHE A 12 -0.46 7.45 -8.73
CA PHE A 12 0.86 7.00 -8.33
C PHE A 12 0.92 7.03 -6.80
N TRP A 13 0.83 5.84 -6.20
CA TRP A 13 0.93 5.69 -4.76
C TRP A 13 2.37 5.46 -4.36
N SER A 14 2.88 6.34 -3.49
CA SER A 14 4.12 6.04 -2.79
C SER A 14 3.89 4.91 -1.79
N ARG A 15 4.97 4.18 -1.47
CA ARG A 15 4.95 3.08 -0.51
C ARG A 15 4.37 3.52 0.84
N ARG A 16 4.74 4.73 1.28
CA ARG A 16 4.26 5.35 2.53
C ARG A 16 2.78 5.69 2.46
N THR A 17 2.29 6.22 1.34
CA THR A 17 0.88 6.58 1.18
C THR A 17 -0.03 5.36 1.23
N MET A 18 0.37 4.26 0.58
CA MET A 18 -0.42 3.02 0.62
C MET A 18 -0.36 2.38 2.01
N ALA A 19 0.80 2.42 2.69
CA ALA A 19 0.94 1.92 4.05
C ALA A 19 -0.05 2.59 5.00
N THR A 20 -0.05 3.93 5.01
CA THR A 20 -0.94 4.73 5.86
C THR A 20 -2.40 4.53 5.50
N LEU A 21 -2.74 4.33 4.22
CA LEU A 21 -4.11 4.04 3.80
C LEU A 21 -4.57 2.68 4.36
N LEU A 22 -3.73 1.65 4.26
CA LEU A 22 -4.02 0.32 4.77
C LEU A 22 -4.16 0.31 6.30
N GLU A 23 -3.22 0.95 7.00
CA GLU A 23 -3.26 1.12 8.47
C GLU A 23 -4.55 1.82 8.93
N ARG A 24 -4.95 2.91 8.26
CA ARG A 24 -6.20 3.62 8.57
C ARG A 24 -7.45 2.79 8.32
N ASN A 25 -7.39 1.83 7.40
CA ASN A 25 -8.50 0.91 7.12
C ASN A 25 -8.44 -0.36 7.99
N GLY A 26 -7.56 -0.41 8.99
CA GLY A 26 -7.48 -1.55 9.92
C GLY A 26 -6.72 -2.75 9.36
N PHE A 27 -5.77 -2.52 8.46
CA PHE A 27 -4.83 -3.53 7.99
C PHE A 27 -3.44 -3.30 8.58
N CYS A 28 -2.75 -4.39 8.89
CA CYS A 28 -1.39 -4.41 9.40
C CYS A 28 -0.45 -4.71 8.22
N VAL A 29 0.41 -3.76 7.83
CA VAL A 29 1.25 -3.97 6.65
C VAL A 29 2.43 -4.89 6.99
N ALA A 30 2.44 -6.08 6.38
CA ALA A 30 3.43 -7.11 6.63
C ALA A 30 4.69 -6.94 5.77
N GLY A 31 4.57 -6.37 4.57
CA GLY A 31 5.72 -6.16 3.70
C GLY A 31 5.41 -5.47 2.39
N PHE A 32 6.47 -4.98 1.76
CA PHE A 32 6.42 -4.32 0.46
C PHE A 32 7.41 -4.98 -0.48
N LEU A 33 6.95 -5.34 -1.68
CA LEU A 33 7.76 -5.89 -2.74
C LEU A 33 7.44 -5.14 -4.02
N GLY A 34 8.44 -4.87 -4.85
CA GLY A 34 8.16 -4.41 -6.21
C GLY A 34 8.28 -5.54 -7.21
N ALA A 35 7.35 -5.56 -8.16
CA ALA A 35 7.40 -6.44 -9.30
C ALA A 35 8.02 -5.69 -10.50
N GLY A 36 9.13 -6.19 -11.02
CA GLY A 36 9.85 -5.58 -12.13
C GLY A 36 11.19 -6.26 -12.44
N ARG A 37 11.94 -5.70 -13.40
CA ARG A 37 13.21 -6.28 -13.89
C ARG A 37 14.38 -6.10 -12.93
N ALA A 38 14.41 -5.03 -12.14
CA ALA A 38 15.52 -4.72 -11.23
C ALA A 38 15.04 -3.96 -10.00
N ALA A 39 15.76 -4.09 -8.89
CA ALA A 39 15.54 -3.31 -7.68
C ALA A 39 15.47 -1.81 -8.03
N TYR A 40 14.47 -1.10 -7.50
CA TYR A 40 14.19 0.33 -7.74
C TYR A 40 13.67 0.71 -9.15
N LEU A 41 13.69 -0.18 -10.15
CA LEU A 41 13.05 -0.02 -11.47
C LEU A 41 11.75 -0.83 -11.57
N TRP A 42 11.00 -0.86 -10.46
CA TRP A 42 9.80 -1.66 -10.36
C TRP A 42 8.68 -1.03 -11.18
N LYS A 43 8.09 -1.83 -12.08
CA LYS A 43 6.94 -1.41 -12.88
C LYS A 43 5.68 -1.33 -12.01
N SER A 44 5.59 -2.22 -11.02
CA SER A 44 4.44 -2.31 -10.13
C SER A 44 4.89 -2.48 -8.67
N MET A 45 4.12 -1.92 -7.76
CA MET A 45 4.30 -2.10 -6.31
C MET A 45 3.28 -3.12 -5.80
N VAL A 46 3.74 -4.10 -5.05
CA VAL A 46 2.93 -5.12 -4.38
C VAL A 46 3.07 -4.94 -2.87
N ILE A 47 1.94 -4.92 -2.15
CA ILE A 47 1.91 -4.71 -0.72
C ILE A 47 1.16 -5.86 -0.09
N ALA A 48 1.83 -6.56 0.83
CA ALA A 48 1.21 -7.59 1.65
C ALA A 48 0.74 -6.94 2.95
N ALA A 49 -0.56 -7.00 3.21
CA ALA A 49 -1.14 -6.53 4.46
C ALA A 49 -2.14 -7.56 4.94
N ASP A 50 -2.11 -7.84 6.24
CA ASP A 50 -3.08 -8.70 6.88
C ASP A 50 -4.18 -7.83 7.49
N ARG A 51 -5.39 -8.38 7.63
CA ARG A 51 -6.41 -7.73 8.44
C ARG A 51 -5.88 -7.68 9.87
N ILE A 52 -6.20 -6.63 10.63
CA ILE A 52 -5.98 -6.66 12.08
C ILE A 52 -6.89 -7.76 12.67
N ALA A 53 -6.44 -9.00 12.60
CA ALA A 53 -6.79 -10.05 13.52
C ALA A 53 -6.09 -9.71 14.85
N ALA A 54 -6.70 -10.08 15.98
CA ALA A 54 -6.22 -9.76 17.32
C ALA A 54 -4.71 -10.03 17.55
N TRP A 55 -4.11 -10.91 16.75
CA TRP A 55 -2.67 -11.19 16.69
C TRP A 55 -1.76 -10.00 16.34
N CYS A 56 -2.14 -9.05 15.47
CA CYS A 56 -1.21 -7.94 15.13
C CYS A 56 -1.00 -6.93 16.27
N ARG A 57 -1.86 -6.94 17.30
CA ARG A 57 -1.69 -6.11 18.51
C ARG A 57 -0.69 -6.68 19.51
N LEU A 58 -0.21 -7.92 19.33
CA LEU A 58 0.73 -8.57 20.24
C LEU A 58 2.20 -8.45 19.82
N ILE A 59 2.47 -7.96 18.60
CA ILE A 59 3.82 -7.91 18.00
C ILE A 59 4.34 -6.48 17.84
N ASN A 60 3.58 -5.47 18.28
CA ASN A 60 3.96 -4.05 18.29
C ASN A 60 3.87 -3.51 19.71
#